data_AF-A0A7S1P489-F1
#
_entry.id   AF-A0A7S1P489-F1
#
_cell.length_a   1.000
_cell.length_b   1.000
_cell.length_c   1.000
_cell.angle_alpha   90.00
_cell.angle_beta   90.00
_cell.angle_gamma   90.00
#
_symmetry.space_group_name_H-M   'P 1'
#
loop_
_entity.id
_entity.type
_entity.pdbx_description
1 polymer ?
#
loop_
_entity_poly.entity_id
_entity_poly.type
_entity_poly.pdbx_seq_one_letter_code
_entity_poly.pdbx_strand_id
1 'polypeptide(L)'
;AVSAMQHSWRGYKLFAWGHDELLPLSKKHKDWIGAGVTLIDSLSTLWLMGLHEEFRQGEAWVRQYLDLDKAGRGSVFEITIRLLAGLLSAHALSGSRVFLDKAKDLGMRLLQGFVTPAGFFLREIVLGNGTAVLDTEAPILSEQGSIQLEMRYLSYLTKDNRFQRAADRALRAIRKAAEASEVHLLPCRLSKTDPPLFSGYKISMSSESDSYYEYLLKQYIQTNETEQHFLDGWVSAVRDMFEYLTSETKVSRLLFLFEVEGPARHF
;
A
#
# COMPACT_ATOMS: atom_id res chain seq x y z
N ALA A 1 -4.85 -25.65 1.88
CA ALA A 1 -5.10 -24.19 1.91
C ALA A 1 -6.39 -23.85 2.68
N VAL A 2 -7.58 -24.22 2.19
CA VAL A 2 -8.88 -23.85 2.81
C VAL A 2 -8.98 -24.21 4.31
N SER A 3 -8.57 -25.41 4.71
CA SER A 3 -8.59 -25.80 6.13
C SER A 3 -7.71 -24.92 7.03
N ALA A 4 -6.59 -24.39 6.51
CA ALA A 4 -5.73 -23.48 7.27
C ALA A 4 -6.41 -22.12 7.44
N MET A 5 -7.03 -21.61 6.37
CA MET A 5 -7.84 -20.37 6.44
C MET A 5 -8.99 -20.52 7.44
N GLN A 6 -9.73 -21.63 7.41
CA GLN A 6 -10.80 -21.90 8.38
C GLN A 6 -10.28 -22.00 9.82
N HIS A 7 -9.08 -22.54 10.04
CA HIS A 7 -8.46 -22.54 11.37
C HIS A 7 -8.16 -21.11 11.83
N SER A 8 -7.46 -20.32 11.00
CA SER A 8 -7.11 -18.92 11.31
C SER A 8 -8.35 -18.05 11.53
N TRP A 9 -9.34 -18.14 10.63
CA TRP A 9 -10.59 -17.38 10.72
C TRP A 9 -11.40 -17.73 11.97
N ARG A 10 -11.48 -19.01 12.33
CA ARG A 10 -12.14 -19.43 13.59
C ARG A 10 -11.44 -18.84 14.81
N GLY A 11 -10.10 -18.86 14.83
CA GLY A 11 -9.33 -18.22 15.90
C GLY A 11 -9.62 -16.72 16.00
N TYR A 12 -9.59 -16.02 14.85
CA TYR A 12 -9.89 -14.58 14.78
C TYR A 12 -11.31 -14.28 15.27
N LYS A 13 -12.31 -15.00 14.75
CA LYS A 13 -13.71 -14.82 15.12
C LYS A 13 -13.98 -15.09 16.60
N LEU A 14 -13.27 -16.02 17.22
CA LEU A 14 -13.45 -16.35 18.64
C LEU A 14 -12.81 -15.32 19.59
N PHE A 15 -11.66 -14.74 19.23
CA PHE A 15 -10.84 -14.00 20.18
C PHE A 15 -10.54 -12.54 19.79
N ALA A 16 -10.85 -12.14 18.55
CA ALA A 16 -10.48 -10.85 17.98
C ALA A 16 -11.53 -10.30 16.99
N TRP A 17 -12.79 -10.75 17.06
CA TRP A 17 -13.82 -10.33 16.11
C TRP A 17 -14.02 -8.80 16.10
N GLY A 18 -13.76 -8.18 14.95
CA GLY A 18 -13.84 -6.73 14.76
C GLY A 18 -12.61 -5.94 15.20
N HIS A 19 -11.60 -6.60 15.77
CA HIS A 19 -10.30 -6.01 16.09
C HIS A 19 -9.33 -6.14 14.91
N ASP A 20 -8.24 -5.37 14.94
CA ASP A 20 -7.29 -5.36 13.83
C ASP A 20 -6.51 -6.67 13.70
N GLU A 21 -6.02 -7.21 14.81
CA GLU A 21 -5.13 -8.38 14.81
C GLU A 21 -5.46 -9.34 15.96
N LEU A 22 -5.36 -10.64 15.67
CA LEU A 22 -5.40 -11.70 16.68
C LEU A 22 -4.02 -11.87 17.32
N LEU A 23 -3.98 -12.01 18.65
CA LEU A 23 -2.83 -12.51 19.40
C LEU A 23 -3.07 -13.99 19.74
N PRO A 24 -2.64 -14.95 18.90
CA PRO A 24 -3.15 -16.32 18.93
C PRO A 24 -2.72 -17.10 20.18
N LEU A 25 -1.51 -16.85 20.70
CA LEU A 25 -1.00 -17.53 21.89
C LEU A 25 -1.73 -17.08 23.16
N SER A 26 -2.05 -15.78 23.26
CA SER A 26 -2.71 -15.21 24.44
C SER A 26 -4.24 -15.18 24.33
N LYS A 27 -4.81 -15.51 23.16
CA LYS A 27 -6.24 -15.42 22.86
C LYS A 27 -6.79 -14.01 23.12
N LYS A 28 -5.99 -13.00 22.79
CA LYS A 28 -6.34 -11.57 22.88
C LYS A 28 -6.29 -10.96 21.48
N HIS A 29 -6.43 -9.65 21.41
CA HIS A 29 -6.31 -8.87 20.20
C HIS A 29 -5.39 -7.66 20.42
N LYS A 30 -4.99 -7.05 19.31
CA LYS A 30 -4.26 -5.78 19.28
C LYS A 30 -4.90 -4.91 18.20
N ASP A 31 -5.11 -3.65 18.54
CA ASP A 31 -5.58 -2.62 17.61
C ASP A 31 -4.45 -1.60 17.38
N TRP A 32 -4.20 -1.28 16.12
CA TRP A 32 -3.28 -0.21 15.74
C TRP A 32 -4.04 0.97 15.13
N ILE A 33 -5.11 0.70 14.39
CA ILE A 33 -6.03 1.72 13.86
C ILE A 33 -7.45 1.57 14.42
N GLY A 34 -7.85 0.37 14.86
CA GLY A 34 -9.17 0.07 15.42
C GLY A 34 -10.27 0.01 14.36
N ALA A 35 -10.00 -0.61 13.21
CA ALA A 35 -10.91 -0.65 12.06
C ALA A 35 -11.20 -2.07 11.55
N GLY A 36 -10.85 -3.11 12.31
CA GLY A 36 -11.13 -4.50 11.94
C GLY A 36 -10.27 -4.97 10.76
N VAL A 37 -8.98 -4.62 10.77
CA VAL A 37 -8.04 -4.85 9.67
C VAL A 37 -8.04 -6.30 9.18
N THR A 38 -7.81 -7.29 10.05
CA THR A 38 -7.82 -8.71 9.65
C THR A 38 -9.16 -9.13 9.03
N LEU A 39 -10.29 -8.61 9.52
CA LEU A 39 -11.61 -8.91 8.97
C LEU A 39 -11.70 -8.44 7.51
N ILE A 40 -11.38 -7.17 7.26
CA ILE A 40 -11.48 -6.55 5.93
C ILE A 40 -10.48 -7.19 4.96
N ASP A 41 -9.23 -7.36 5.39
CA ASP A 41 -8.13 -7.90 4.59
C ASP A 41 -8.37 -9.38 4.20
N SER A 42 -9.18 -10.10 4.99
CA SER A 42 -9.55 -11.49 4.72
C SER A 42 -10.72 -11.66 3.75
N LEU A 43 -11.54 -10.63 3.48
CA LEU A 43 -12.81 -10.78 2.77
C LEU A 43 -12.64 -11.38 1.36
N SER A 44 -11.72 -10.84 0.57
CA SER A 44 -11.46 -11.35 -0.79
C SER A 44 -10.96 -12.81 -0.75
N THR A 45 -10.11 -13.14 0.23
CA THR A 45 -9.63 -14.52 0.44
C THR A 45 -10.77 -15.47 0.79
N LEU A 46 -11.66 -15.09 1.70
CA LEU A 46 -12.85 -15.89 2.06
C LEU A 46 -13.72 -16.15 0.83
N TRP A 47 -13.96 -15.12 0.02
CA TRP A 47 -14.73 -15.25 -1.22
C TRP A 47 -14.08 -16.22 -2.21
N LEU A 48 -12.79 -16.01 -2.51
CA LEU A 48 -12.05 -16.84 -3.48
C LEU A 48 -11.90 -18.30 -3.03
N MET A 49 -11.91 -18.56 -1.72
CA MET A 49 -11.87 -19.91 -1.15
C MET A 49 -13.25 -20.58 -1.03
N GLY A 50 -14.34 -19.94 -1.48
CA GLY A 50 -15.70 -20.46 -1.38
C GLY A 50 -16.29 -20.41 0.04
N LEU A 51 -15.66 -19.69 0.96
CA LEU A 51 -16.11 -19.50 2.35
C LEU A 51 -17.14 -18.36 2.43
N HIS A 52 -18.22 -18.51 1.65
CA HIS A 52 -19.21 -17.45 1.44
C HIS A 52 -20.04 -17.14 2.69
N GLU A 53 -20.18 -18.08 3.62
CA GLU A 53 -20.88 -17.83 4.88
C GLU A 53 -20.06 -16.93 5.81
N GLU A 54 -18.77 -17.22 5.94
CA GLU A 54 -17.80 -16.38 6.65
C GLU A 54 -17.71 -14.99 6.01
N PHE A 55 -17.71 -14.92 4.67
CA PHE A 55 -17.76 -13.65 3.95
C PHE A 55 -19.02 -12.84 4.30
N ARG A 56 -20.21 -13.46 4.27
CA ARG A 56 -21.47 -12.78 4.62
C ARG A 56 -21.47 -12.23 6.04
N GLN A 57 -20.85 -12.95 6.98
CA GLN A 57 -20.69 -12.49 8.36
C GLN A 57 -19.75 -11.28 8.44
N GLY A 58 -18.66 -11.29 7.67
CA GLY A 58 -17.76 -10.14 7.53
C GLY A 58 -18.46 -8.93 6.90
N GLU A 59 -19.23 -9.13 5.83
CA GLU A 59 -20.03 -8.07 5.21
C GLU A 59 -21.06 -7.48 6.18
N ALA A 60 -21.75 -8.33 6.94
CA ALA A 60 -22.66 -7.89 7.99
C ALA A 60 -21.96 -7.01 9.01
N TRP A 61 -20.74 -7.38 9.42
CA TRP A 61 -19.95 -6.56 10.33
C TRP A 61 -19.54 -5.23 9.73
N VAL A 62 -19.04 -5.21 8.49
CA VAL A 62 -18.68 -3.97 7.78
C VAL A 62 -19.88 -3.01 7.68
N ARG A 63 -21.08 -3.56 7.42
CA ARG A 63 -22.30 -2.78 7.34
C ARG A 63 -22.71 -2.17 8.69
N GLN A 64 -22.60 -2.95 9.77
CA GLN A 64 -23.20 -2.60 11.06
C GLN A 64 -22.23 -1.92 12.03
N TYR A 65 -20.94 -2.25 11.96
CA TYR A 65 -19.97 -1.93 13.02
C TYR A 65 -18.72 -1.21 12.53
N LEU A 66 -18.40 -1.21 11.23
CA LEU A 66 -17.26 -0.43 10.73
C LEU A 66 -17.57 1.06 10.84
N ASP A 67 -16.96 1.70 11.83
CA ASP A 67 -17.12 3.11 12.17
C ASP A 67 -15.77 3.82 12.08
N LEU A 68 -15.51 4.44 10.92
CA LEU A 68 -14.24 5.10 10.64
C LEU A 68 -14.04 6.37 11.49
N ASP A 69 -15.08 6.93 12.10
CA ASP A 69 -14.96 8.09 13.00
C ASP A 69 -14.26 7.73 14.32
N LYS A 70 -14.29 6.45 14.70
CA LYS A 70 -13.59 5.93 15.89
C LYS A 70 -12.18 5.44 15.60
N ALA A 71 -11.77 5.42 14.32
CA ALA A 71 -10.45 4.96 13.94
C ALA A 71 -9.37 5.96 14.38
N GLY A 72 -8.25 5.41 14.84
CA GLY A 72 -7.15 6.15 15.42
C GLY A 72 -6.17 6.77 14.40
N ARG A 73 -4.93 6.91 14.85
CA ARG A 73 -3.79 7.29 14.01
C ARG A 73 -3.21 6.07 13.32
N GLY A 74 -2.89 6.15 12.03
CA GLY A 74 -2.24 5.05 11.32
C GLY A 74 -1.56 5.48 10.03
N SER A 75 -0.79 4.56 9.47
CA SER A 75 -0.05 4.77 8.21
C SER A 75 -1.00 4.87 7.02
N VAL A 76 -0.86 5.93 6.22
CA VAL A 76 -1.63 6.13 4.97
C VAL A 76 -1.38 4.99 4.00
N PHE A 77 -0.14 4.51 3.91
CA PHE A 77 0.25 3.38 3.06
C PHE A 77 -0.46 2.09 3.50
N GLU A 78 -0.32 1.71 4.77
CA GLU A 78 -0.91 0.46 5.29
C GLU A 78 -2.44 0.45 5.24
N ILE A 79 -3.07 1.59 5.57
CA ILE A 79 -4.52 1.75 5.45
C ILE A 79 -4.97 1.58 3.99
N THR A 80 -4.20 2.11 3.03
CA THR A 80 -4.53 2.01 1.61
C THR A 80 -4.45 0.58 1.12
N ILE A 81 -3.31 -0.10 1.31
CA ILE A 81 -3.09 -1.44 0.74
C ILE A 81 -3.85 -2.55 1.45
N ARG A 82 -4.30 -2.34 2.70
CA ARG A 82 -5.08 -3.35 3.45
C ARG A 82 -6.57 -3.03 3.47
N LEU A 83 -6.94 -1.87 4.01
CA LEU A 83 -8.35 -1.53 4.21
C LEU A 83 -9.01 -1.08 2.90
N LEU A 84 -8.43 -0.11 2.20
CA LEU A 84 -9.02 0.37 0.95
C LEU A 84 -8.99 -0.73 -0.12
N ALA A 85 -7.85 -1.39 -0.32
CA ALA A 85 -7.74 -2.51 -1.25
C ALA A 85 -8.66 -3.68 -0.89
N GLY A 86 -8.78 -4.04 0.40
CA GLY A 86 -9.66 -5.11 0.87
C GLY A 86 -11.14 -4.82 0.60
N LEU A 87 -11.60 -3.60 0.89
CA LEU A 87 -12.96 -3.15 0.56
C LEU A 87 -13.21 -3.14 -0.95
N LEU A 88 -12.29 -2.58 -1.73
CA LEU A 88 -12.41 -2.53 -3.20
C LEU A 88 -12.44 -3.93 -3.82
N SER A 89 -11.62 -4.85 -3.32
CA SER A 89 -11.58 -6.25 -3.78
C SER A 89 -12.86 -7.00 -3.40
N ALA A 90 -13.35 -6.82 -2.18
CA ALA A 90 -14.62 -7.39 -1.74
C ALA A 90 -15.79 -6.87 -2.59
N HIS A 91 -15.79 -5.57 -2.94
CA HIS A 91 -16.77 -5.00 -3.87
C HIS A 91 -16.67 -5.65 -5.26
N ALA A 92 -15.46 -5.72 -5.83
CA ALA A 92 -15.24 -6.25 -7.18
C ALA A 92 -15.71 -7.71 -7.32
N LEU A 93 -15.50 -8.52 -6.27
CA LEU A 93 -15.88 -9.93 -6.26
C LEU A 93 -17.36 -10.18 -5.98
N SER A 94 -17.97 -9.41 -5.06
CA SER A 94 -19.33 -9.66 -4.58
C SER A 94 -20.41 -8.79 -5.25
N GLY A 95 -20.01 -7.66 -5.85
CA GLY A 95 -20.94 -6.61 -6.31
C GLY A 95 -21.60 -5.82 -5.18
N SER A 96 -21.32 -6.10 -3.90
CA SER A 96 -21.97 -5.42 -2.78
C SER A 96 -21.53 -3.97 -2.66
N ARG A 97 -22.50 -3.05 -2.70
CA ARG A 97 -22.26 -1.61 -2.55
C ARG A 97 -21.79 -1.20 -1.17
N VAL A 98 -22.03 -2.03 -0.14
CA VAL A 98 -21.57 -1.76 1.24
C VAL A 98 -20.07 -1.49 1.25
N PHE A 99 -19.30 -2.31 0.54
CA PHE A 99 -17.85 -2.16 0.49
C PHE A 99 -17.42 -0.92 -0.29
N LEU A 100 -18.08 -0.60 -1.42
CA LEU A 100 -17.76 0.59 -2.21
C LEU A 100 -18.08 1.87 -1.45
N ASP A 101 -19.22 1.92 -0.75
CA ASP A 101 -19.61 3.09 0.02
C ASP A 101 -18.62 3.35 1.17
N LYS A 102 -18.15 2.28 1.85
CA LYS A 102 -17.09 2.37 2.87
C LYS A 102 -15.72 2.70 2.29
N ALA A 103 -15.36 2.16 1.12
CA ALA A 103 -14.12 2.48 0.42
C ALA A 103 -14.07 3.96 0.03
N LYS A 104 -15.21 4.52 -0.42
CA LYS A 104 -15.32 5.95 -0.76
C LYS A 104 -15.14 6.84 0.47
N ASP A 105 -15.79 6.51 1.60
CA ASP A 105 -15.61 7.24 2.87
C ASP A 105 -14.13 7.20 3.32
N LEU A 106 -13.52 6.01 3.32
CA LEU A 106 -12.11 5.84 3.65
C LEU A 106 -11.19 6.66 2.74
N GLY A 107 -11.39 6.62 1.42
CA GLY A 107 -10.62 7.40 0.46
C GLY A 107 -10.74 8.91 0.69
N MET A 108 -11.93 9.40 1.04
CA MET A 108 -12.16 10.82 1.34
C MET A 108 -11.38 11.29 2.56
N ARG A 109 -11.25 10.44 3.58
CA ARG A 109 -10.43 10.72 4.77
C ARG A 109 -8.94 10.70 4.43
N LEU A 110 -8.50 9.71 3.65
CA LEU A 110 -7.11 9.59 3.20
C LEU A 110 -6.63 10.83 2.43
N LEU A 111 -7.48 11.43 1.59
CA LEU A 111 -7.15 12.64 0.82
C LEU A 111 -6.61 13.80 1.67
N GLN A 112 -6.95 13.88 2.96
CA GLN A 112 -6.46 14.92 3.85
C GLN A 112 -4.94 14.84 4.08
N GLY A 113 -4.35 13.64 3.93
CA GLY A 113 -2.91 13.43 4.02
C GLY A 113 -2.11 13.86 2.77
N PHE A 114 -2.77 14.24 1.67
CA PHE A 114 -2.11 14.48 0.38
C PHE A 114 -1.78 15.95 0.10
N VAL A 115 -2.18 16.86 0.99
CA VAL A 115 -1.99 18.31 0.84
C VAL A 115 -0.67 18.75 1.46
N THR A 116 0.42 18.54 0.73
CA THR A 116 1.80 18.90 1.14
C THR A 116 2.50 19.71 0.05
N PRO A 117 3.48 20.59 0.35
CA PRO A 117 4.19 21.35 -0.68
C PRO A 117 4.97 20.47 -1.67
N ALA A 118 5.76 19.50 -1.17
CA ALA A 118 6.67 18.68 -1.97
C ALA A 118 6.00 17.65 -2.91
N GLY A 119 4.68 17.43 -2.79
CA GLY A 119 3.95 16.46 -3.60
C GLY A 119 3.73 15.10 -2.94
N PHE A 120 4.56 14.74 -1.95
CA PHE A 120 4.47 13.50 -1.17
C PHE A 120 3.39 13.57 -0.10
N PHE A 121 2.58 12.54 0.07
CA PHE A 121 1.58 12.51 1.14
C PHE A 121 2.23 12.24 2.50
N LEU A 122 1.54 12.64 3.58
CA LEU A 122 1.96 12.40 4.96
C LEU A 122 1.93 10.91 5.29
N ARG A 123 2.98 10.43 5.95
CA ARG A 123 3.08 9.00 6.29
C ARG A 123 1.95 8.51 7.18
N GLU A 124 1.42 9.37 8.05
CA GLU A 124 0.34 9.03 8.97
C GLU A 124 -0.77 10.09 8.97
N ILE A 125 -1.99 9.64 9.30
CA ILE A 125 -3.16 10.49 9.52
C ILE A 125 -3.95 9.99 10.73
N VAL A 126 -4.72 10.88 11.35
CA VAL A 126 -5.79 10.48 12.28
C VAL A 126 -7.06 10.24 11.47
N LEU A 127 -7.48 8.99 11.31
CA LEU A 127 -8.55 8.63 10.38
C LEU A 127 -9.94 9.11 10.84
N GLY A 128 -10.18 9.09 12.16
CA GLY A 128 -11.45 9.48 12.76
C GLY A 128 -11.91 10.89 12.43
N ASN A 129 -10.98 11.85 12.41
CA ASN A 129 -11.29 13.26 12.13
C ASN A 129 -10.52 13.82 10.93
N GLY A 130 -9.71 13.00 10.27
CA GLY A 130 -8.92 13.37 9.09
C GLY A 130 -7.72 14.29 9.37
N THR A 131 -7.41 14.58 10.65
CA THR A 131 -6.32 15.50 10.98
C THR A 131 -4.99 14.98 10.44
N ALA A 132 -4.38 15.78 9.58
CA ALA A 132 -3.02 15.60 9.11
C ALA A 132 -2.06 15.58 10.30
N VAL A 133 -1.27 14.50 10.44
CA VAL A 133 -0.22 14.42 11.44
C VAL A 133 1.05 15.02 10.86
N LEU A 134 1.59 16.06 11.51
CA LEU A 134 2.90 16.62 11.16
C LEU A 134 3.95 15.51 11.26
N ASP A 135 4.44 15.09 10.11
CA ASP A 135 5.45 14.05 10.02
C ASP A 135 6.84 14.68 10.00
N THR A 136 7.68 14.30 10.96
CA THR A 136 9.07 14.75 11.04
C THR A 136 10.03 13.86 10.25
N GLU A 137 9.59 12.67 9.84
CA GLU A 137 10.45 11.71 9.15
C GLU A 137 10.44 11.92 7.64
N ALA A 138 11.51 11.47 6.97
CA ALA A 138 11.60 11.45 5.52
C ALA A 138 10.54 10.53 4.91
N PRO A 139 9.81 10.95 3.85
CA PRO A 139 8.90 10.05 3.13
C PRO A 139 9.66 8.86 2.57
N ILE A 140 8.98 7.72 2.49
CA ILE A 140 9.55 6.44 2.04
C ILE A 140 9.12 6.16 0.61
N LEU A 141 10.05 5.72 -0.24
CA LEU A 141 9.81 5.49 -1.66
C LEU A 141 8.67 4.50 -1.90
N SER A 142 8.70 3.33 -1.24
CA SER A 142 7.62 2.34 -1.37
C SER A 142 6.28 2.88 -0.90
N GLU A 143 6.21 3.56 0.25
CA GLU A 143 4.96 4.15 0.73
C GLU A 143 4.37 5.11 -0.33
N GLN A 144 5.17 6.07 -0.81
CA GLN A 144 4.72 7.08 -1.78
C GLN A 144 4.38 6.50 -3.17
N GLY A 145 5.01 5.39 -3.51
CA GLY A 145 4.94 4.71 -4.80
C GLY A 145 3.94 3.57 -4.91
N SER A 146 3.25 3.21 -3.82
CA SER A 146 2.48 1.96 -3.72
C SER A 146 1.05 2.16 -3.21
N ILE A 147 0.36 3.17 -3.74
CA ILE A 147 -1.06 3.47 -3.43
C ILE A 147 -1.91 3.70 -4.70
N GLN A 148 -1.25 3.70 -5.86
CA GLN A 148 -1.82 4.19 -7.10
C GLN A 148 -2.91 3.28 -7.63
N LEU A 149 -2.77 1.96 -7.47
CA LEU A 149 -3.75 0.99 -7.96
C LEU A 149 -5.11 1.18 -7.30
N GLU A 150 -5.11 1.30 -5.97
CA GLU A 150 -6.30 1.49 -5.14
C GLU A 150 -6.98 2.81 -5.44
N MET A 151 -6.20 3.89 -5.46
CA MET A 151 -6.72 5.26 -5.65
C MET A 151 -7.25 5.47 -7.08
N ARG A 152 -6.60 4.87 -8.10
CA ARG A 152 -7.11 4.85 -9.47
C ARG A 152 -8.39 4.03 -9.59
N TYR A 153 -8.43 2.85 -8.98
CA TYR A 153 -9.63 2.01 -9.05
C TYR A 153 -10.82 2.64 -8.30
N LEU A 154 -10.58 3.27 -7.14
CA LEU A 154 -11.60 4.03 -6.43
C LEU A 154 -12.12 5.20 -7.28
N SER A 155 -11.25 5.93 -7.98
CA SER A 155 -11.67 7.00 -8.91
C SER A 155 -12.54 6.45 -10.03
N TYR A 156 -12.15 5.32 -10.61
CA TYR A 156 -12.89 4.66 -11.69
C TYR A 156 -14.31 4.26 -11.25
N LEU A 157 -14.46 3.66 -10.06
CA LEU A 157 -15.75 3.22 -9.53
C LEU A 157 -16.64 4.39 -9.11
N THR A 158 -16.05 5.41 -8.47
CA THR A 158 -16.81 6.54 -7.90
C THR A 158 -17.04 7.70 -8.88
N LYS A 159 -16.34 7.70 -10.01
CA LYS A 159 -16.25 8.82 -10.97
C LYS A 159 -15.69 10.11 -10.36
N ASP A 160 -14.93 9.98 -9.27
CA ASP A 160 -14.27 11.08 -8.59
C ASP A 160 -12.76 11.02 -8.78
N ASN A 161 -12.23 11.85 -9.67
CA ASN A 161 -10.81 11.87 -10.02
C ASN A 161 -9.90 12.43 -8.92
N ARG A 162 -10.43 12.89 -7.77
CA ARG A 162 -9.58 13.38 -6.68
C ARG A 162 -8.63 12.32 -6.15
N PHE A 163 -9.06 11.06 -6.04
CA PHE A 163 -8.22 9.98 -5.51
C PHE A 163 -7.02 9.69 -6.43
N GLN A 164 -7.28 9.49 -7.72
CA GLN A 164 -6.23 9.27 -8.72
C GLN A 164 -5.27 10.45 -8.77
N ARG A 165 -5.78 11.68 -8.85
CA ARG A 165 -4.91 12.88 -8.91
C ARG A 165 -3.98 12.99 -7.70
N ALA A 166 -4.44 12.57 -6.52
CA ALA A 166 -3.65 12.59 -5.30
C ALA A 166 -2.50 11.55 -5.37
N ALA A 167 -2.79 10.32 -5.80
CA ALA A 167 -1.75 9.30 -5.96
C ALA A 167 -0.76 9.61 -7.10
N ASP A 168 -1.26 10.13 -8.23
CA ASP A 168 -0.41 10.55 -9.35
C ASP A 168 0.48 11.74 -9.00
N ARG A 169 0.06 12.58 -8.04
CA ARG A 169 0.87 13.71 -7.56
C ARG A 169 2.12 13.24 -6.84
N ALA A 170 2.01 12.26 -5.95
CA ALA A 170 3.15 11.66 -5.27
C ALA A 170 4.10 10.99 -6.28
N LEU A 171 3.55 10.24 -7.24
CA LEU A 171 4.34 9.59 -8.28
C LEU A 171 5.08 10.59 -9.19
N ARG A 172 4.43 11.70 -9.57
CA ARG A 172 5.10 12.79 -10.31
C ARG A 172 6.23 13.41 -9.50
N ALA A 173 6.08 13.56 -8.19
CA ALA A 173 7.15 14.06 -7.34
C ALA A 173 8.35 13.10 -7.26
N ILE A 174 8.10 11.78 -7.20
CA ILE A 174 9.17 10.75 -7.30
C ILE A 174 9.91 10.89 -8.64
N ARG A 175 9.16 10.96 -9.75
CA ARG A 175 9.76 11.10 -11.09
C ARG A 175 10.61 12.36 -11.22
N LYS A 176 10.10 13.50 -10.71
CA LYS A 176 10.83 14.77 -10.69
C LYS A 176 12.12 14.67 -9.85
N ALA A 177 12.08 13.99 -8.71
CA ALA A 177 13.28 13.75 -7.91
C ALA A 177 14.30 12.84 -8.65
N ALA A 178 13.83 11.95 -9.51
CA ALA A 178 14.64 11.02 -10.30
C ALA A 178 15.20 11.61 -11.60
N GLU A 179 14.74 12.77 -12.06
CA GLU A 179 15.22 13.41 -13.31
C GLU A 179 16.74 13.66 -13.32
N ALA A 180 17.34 13.83 -12.14
CA ALA A 180 18.79 14.03 -11.98
C ALA A 180 19.58 12.72 -11.81
N SER A 181 18.90 11.56 -11.79
CA SER A 181 19.51 10.25 -11.59
C SER A 181 19.87 9.60 -12.94
N GLU A 182 21.08 9.08 -13.04
CA GLU A 182 21.51 8.27 -14.20
C GLU A 182 21.10 6.80 -14.05
N VAL A 183 20.74 6.38 -12.84
CA VAL A 183 20.25 5.04 -12.50
C VAL A 183 18.76 5.07 -12.13
N HIS A 184 18.07 3.97 -12.41
CA HIS A 184 16.65 3.75 -12.14
C HIS A 184 16.41 3.01 -10.82
N LEU A 185 17.49 2.56 -10.16
CA LEU A 185 17.46 2.21 -8.75
C LEU A 185 17.48 3.47 -7.89
N LEU A 186 16.34 3.76 -7.28
CA LEU A 186 16.11 4.99 -6.53
C LEU A 186 16.42 4.79 -5.04
N PRO A 187 16.96 5.81 -4.35
CA PRO A 187 17.12 5.76 -2.90
C PRO A 187 15.78 5.53 -2.16
N CYS A 188 15.84 4.79 -1.05
CA CYS A 188 14.67 4.42 -0.24
C CYS A 188 13.93 5.63 0.39
N ARG A 189 14.61 6.76 0.58
CA ARG A 189 14.08 7.93 1.30
C ARG A 189 14.03 9.17 0.42
N LEU A 190 13.04 10.01 0.69
CA LEU A 190 12.76 11.24 -0.04
C LEU A 190 12.96 12.46 0.88
N SER A 191 13.11 13.64 0.30
CA SER A 191 13.19 14.92 1.00
C SER A 191 11.88 15.70 0.83
N LYS A 192 11.45 16.43 1.86
CA LYS A 192 10.25 17.28 1.83
C LYS A 192 10.50 18.67 1.21
N THR A 193 11.58 18.83 0.45
CA THR A 193 11.92 20.08 -0.25
C THR A 193 11.03 20.31 -1.47
N ASP A 194 10.94 21.56 -1.91
CA ASP A 194 10.44 21.93 -3.23
C ASP A 194 11.56 22.68 -3.97
N PRO A 195 12.17 22.10 -5.04
CA PRO A 195 11.78 20.86 -5.72
C PRO A 195 12.01 19.57 -4.90
N PRO A 196 11.27 18.48 -5.19
CA PRO A 196 11.43 17.19 -4.52
C PRO A 196 12.78 16.56 -4.86
N LEU A 197 13.42 15.96 -3.87
CA LEU A 197 14.73 15.28 -3.98
C LEU A 197 14.71 13.96 -3.21
N PHE A 198 15.68 13.09 -3.46
CA PHE A 198 15.96 11.96 -2.58
C PHE A 198 16.71 12.42 -1.33
N SER A 199 16.58 11.66 -0.24
CA SER A 199 17.40 11.81 0.96
C SER A 199 18.09 10.48 1.27
N GLY A 200 19.31 10.53 1.80
CA GLY A 200 20.09 9.33 2.05
C GLY A 200 20.57 8.62 0.78
N TYR A 201 21.20 7.47 1.00
CA TYR A 201 21.97 6.74 -0.03
C TYR A 201 21.67 5.24 -0.06
N LYS A 202 20.71 4.80 0.74
CA LYS A 202 20.31 3.39 0.77
C LYS A 202 19.52 3.08 -0.49
N ILE A 203 20.01 2.12 -1.27
CA ILE A 203 19.34 1.52 -2.42
C ILE A 203 19.04 0.06 -2.05
N SER A 204 17.79 -0.32 -2.22
CA SER A 204 17.31 -1.68 -1.97
C SER A 204 16.23 -2.06 -2.99
N MET A 205 15.93 -3.34 -3.04
CA MET A 205 14.75 -3.93 -3.70
C MET A 205 13.84 -4.60 -2.66
N SER A 206 14.09 -4.32 -1.38
CA SER A 206 13.35 -4.83 -0.22
C SER A 206 12.62 -3.66 0.47
N SER A 207 12.38 -3.78 1.77
CA SER A 207 11.74 -2.78 2.61
C SER A 207 12.13 -1.34 2.25
N GLU A 208 11.13 -0.46 2.26
CA GLU A 208 11.22 0.97 1.89
C GLU A 208 11.30 1.28 0.38
N SER A 209 11.41 0.27 -0.49
CA SER A 209 11.56 0.49 -1.95
C SER A 209 10.87 -0.55 -2.84
N ASP A 210 10.76 -1.79 -2.36
CA ASP A 210 10.18 -2.96 -3.04
C ASP A 210 8.96 -2.66 -3.92
N SER A 211 7.88 -2.24 -3.28
CA SER A 211 6.56 -2.16 -3.90
C SER A 211 6.43 -0.96 -4.83
N TYR A 212 7.34 0.03 -4.77
CA TYR A 212 7.40 1.07 -5.80
C TYR A 212 7.68 0.43 -7.16
N TYR A 213 8.68 -0.45 -7.23
CA TYR A 213 9.01 -1.16 -8.48
C TYR A 213 7.89 -2.12 -8.87
N GLU A 214 7.27 -2.81 -7.90
CA GLU A 214 6.08 -3.64 -8.13
C GLU A 214 4.93 -2.84 -8.79
N TYR A 215 4.68 -1.63 -8.30
CA TYR A 215 3.59 -0.77 -8.77
C TYR A 215 3.87 -0.15 -10.13
N LEU A 216 5.13 -0.03 -10.57
CA LEU A 216 5.42 0.34 -11.95
C LEU A 216 4.80 -0.69 -12.90
N LEU A 217 5.16 -1.97 -12.77
CA LEU A 217 4.63 -3.02 -13.64
C LEU A 217 3.11 -3.18 -13.49
N LYS A 218 2.60 -3.16 -12.25
CA LYS A 218 1.15 -3.34 -12.01
C LYS A 218 0.33 -2.18 -12.56
N GLN A 219 0.82 -0.93 -12.54
CA GLN A 219 0.12 0.19 -13.15
C GLN A 219 0.09 0.08 -14.68
N TYR A 220 1.19 -0.35 -15.31
CA TYR A 220 1.20 -0.65 -16.75
C TYR A 220 0.08 -1.64 -17.09
N ILE A 221 -0.04 -2.74 -16.34
CA ILE A 221 -1.10 -3.73 -16.54
C ILE A 221 -2.49 -3.14 -16.25
N GLN A 222 -2.68 -2.40 -15.15
CA GLN A 222 -3.96 -1.78 -14.78
C GLN A 222 -4.45 -0.81 -15.85
N THR A 223 -3.54 -0.14 -16.56
CA THR A 223 -3.85 0.78 -17.66
C THR A 223 -4.22 0.09 -18.95
N ASN A 224 -4.38 -1.24 -18.92
CA ASN A 224 -4.52 -2.05 -20.13
C ASN A 224 -3.35 -1.78 -21.09
N GLU A 225 -2.13 -1.70 -20.54
CA GLU A 225 -0.88 -1.57 -21.28
C GLU A 225 -0.76 -0.27 -22.09
N THR A 226 -1.51 0.78 -21.74
CA THR A 226 -1.53 2.05 -22.50
C THR A 226 -0.51 3.08 -22.01
N GLU A 227 -0.07 3.00 -20.75
CA GLU A 227 0.87 3.94 -20.16
C GLU A 227 2.31 3.36 -20.15
N GLN A 228 2.94 3.34 -21.32
CA GLN A 228 4.23 2.67 -21.58
C GLN A 228 5.38 3.07 -20.63
N HIS A 229 5.41 4.33 -20.18
CA HIS A 229 6.45 4.84 -19.30
C HIS A 229 6.56 4.07 -17.97
N PHE A 230 5.49 3.39 -17.54
CA PHE A 230 5.53 2.49 -16.38
C PHE A 230 6.36 1.23 -16.66
N LEU A 231 6.16 0.61 -17.82
CA LEU A 231 6.93 -0.56 -18.24
C LEU A 231 8.40 -0.17 -18.46
N ASP A 232 8.65 0.96 -19.11
CA ASP A 232 10.01 1.44 -19.36
C ASP A 232 10.78 1.64 -18.04
N GLY A 233 10.14 2.30 -17.05
CA GLY A 233 10.73 2.48 -15.72
C GLY A 233 11.00 1.16 -15.00
N TRP A 234 10.08 0.19 -15.09
CA TRP A 234 10.26 -1.13 -14.50
C TRP A 234 11.40 -1.92 -15.16
N VAL A 235 11.45 -1.95 -16.50
CA VAL A 235 12.50 -2.64 -17.25
C VAL A 235 13.87 -2.07 -16.92
N SER A 236 14.01 -0.75 -16.88
CA SER A 236 15.27 -0.10 -16.50
C SER A 236 15.66 -0.44 -15.06
N ALA A 237 14.73 -0.36 -14.10
CA ALA A 237 15.03 -0.71 -12.70
C ALA A 237 15.44 -2.18 -12.53
N VAL A 238 14.83 -3.11 -13.28
CA VAL A 238 15.22 -4.53 -13.27
C VAL A 238 16.59 -4.75 -13.90
N ARG A 239 16.94 -4.03 -14.97
CA ARG A 239 18.28 -4.09 -15.55
C ARG A 239 19.33 -3.65 -14.53
N ASP A 240 19.11 -2.49 -13.92
CA ASP A 240 20.01 -1.93 -12.91
C ASP A 240 20.09 -2.85 -11.68
N MET A 241 18.98 -3.50 -11.29
CA MET A 241 19.00 -4.52 -10.24
C MET A 241 19.97 -5.66 -10.55
N PHE A 242 19.90 -6.22 -11.76
CA PHE A 242 20.81 -7.29 -12.16
C PHE A 242 22.25 -6.83 -12.19
N GLU A 243 22.50 -5.61 -12.68
CA GLU A 243 23.83 -5.04 -12.79
C GLU A 243 24.46 -4.72 -11.43
N TYR A 244 23.71 -4.11 -10.52
CA TYR A 244 24.25 -3.50 -9.32
C TYR A 244 23.91 -4.22 -8.02
N LEU A 245 22.85 -5.03 -7.98
CA LEU A 245 22.36 -5.63 -6.73
C LEU A 245 22.43 -7.16 -6.69
N THR A 246 22.92 -7.84 -7.73
CA THR A 246 22.99 -9.31 -7.73
C THR A 246 24.37 -9.85 -7.35
N SER A 247 24.37 -10.94 -6.57
CA SER A 247 25.56 -11.72 -6.31
C SER A 247 25.22 -13.19 -6.08
N GLU A 248 26.23 -14.05 -5.98
CA GLU A 248 26.05 -15.48 -5.74
C GLU A 248 26.68 -15.92 -4.41
N THR A 249 26.01 -16.81 -3.70
CA THR A 249 26.60 -17.49 -2.54
C THR A 249 27.81 -18.34 -2.97
N LYS A 250 28.88 -18.30 -2.18
CA LYS A 250 30.18 -18.90 -2.55
C LYS A 250 30.14 -20.41 -2.86
N VAL A 251 29.32 -21.16 -2.13
CA VAL A 251 29.29 -22.64 -2.21
C VAL A 251 28.16 -23.11 -3.11
N SER A 252 26.92 -22.75 -2.76
CA SER A 252 25.72 -23.26 -3.44
C SER A 252 25.37 -22.51 -4.72
N ARG A 253 26.09 -21.42 -5.05
CA ARG A 253 25.86 -20.59 -6.25
C ARG A 253 24.43 -20.05 -6.35
N LEU A 254 23.77 -19.88 -5.21
CA LEU A 254 22.45 -19.26 -5.15
C LEU A 254 22.58 -17.76 -5.45
N LEU A 255 21.87 -17.30 -6.47
CA LEU A 255 21.68 -15.89 -6.78
C LEU A 255 20.89 -15.22 -5.66
N PHE A 256 21.35 -14.06 -5.18
CA PHE A 256 20.65 -13.24 -4.21
C PHE A 256 20.80 -11.77 -4.53
N LEU A 257 19.89 -10.96 -3.99
CA LEU A 257 19.96 -9.51 -4.03
C LEU A 257 20.59 -8.98 -2.74
N PHE A 258 21.55 -8.08 -2.84
CA PHE A 258 22.11 -7.34 -1.70
C PHE A 258 21.62 -5.90 -1.68
N GLU A 259 21.68 -5.27 -0.51
CA GLU A 259 21.41 -3.84 -0.35
C GLU A 259 22.72 -3.07 -0.50
N VAL A 260 22.65 -1.85 -1.05
CA VAL A 260 23.79 -0.97 -1.15
C VAL A 260 23.53 0.32 -0.38
N GLU A 261 24.56 0.77 0.34
CA GLU A 261 24.57 2.05 1.02
C GLU A 261 25.81 2.84 0.58
N GLY A 262 25.59 3.91 -0.18
CA GLY A 262 26.68 4.73 -0.71
C GLY A 262 26.18 5.73 -1.76
N PRO A 263 26.86 6.87 -1.95
CA PRO A 263 26.41 7.89 -2.88
C PRO A 263 26.29 7.33 -4.30
N ALA A 264 25.17 7.64 -4.96
CA ALA A 264 24.84 7.11 -6.29
C ALA A 264 25.92 7.38 -7.37
N ARG A 265 26.85 8.32 -7.12
CA ARG A 265 28.00 8.66 -7.98
C ARG A 265 29.09 7.57 -8.06
N HIS A 266 28.91 6.44 -7.41
CA HIS A 266 29.83 5.30 -7.48
C HIS A 266 29.23 4.06 -8.17
N PHE A 267 28.08 4.23 -8.84
CA PHE A 267 27.51 3.26 -9.78
C PHE A 267 27.74 3.71 -11.22
#